data_AF-A0A537RBD0-F1
#
_entry.id   AF-A0A537RBD0-F1
#
_cell.length_a   1.000
_cell.length_b   1.000
_cell.length_c   1.000
_cell.angle_alpha   90.00
_cell.angle_beta   90.00
_cell.angle_gamma   90.00
#
_symmetry.space_group_name_H-M   'P 1'
#
loop_
_entity.id
_entity.type
_entity.pdbx_description
1 polymer ?
#
loop_
_entity_poly.entity_id
_entity_poly.type
_entity_poly.pdbx_seq_one_letter_code
_entity_poly.pdbx_strand_id
1 'polypeptide(L)' 'MARNAALPIVTAEPGLTHYLEEIRRFPMLERQEEYILAKRWREHGDRNAAHKLVTSHLRLVTKIARDY' A
#
# COMPACT_ATOMS: atom_id res chain seq x y z
N MET A 1 2.94 48.48 9.38
CA MET A 1 3.53 47.36 8.62
C MET A 1 2.91 46.06 9.11
N ALA A 2 1.99 45.49 8.34
CA ALA A 2 1.31 44.24 8.70
C ALA A 2 2.24 43.06 8.41
N ARG A 3 2.50 42.23 9.43
CA ARG A 3 3.28 41.00 9.29
C ARG A 3 2.34 39.95 8.72
N ASN A 4 2.53 39.56 7.46
CA ASN A 4 1.87 38.39 6.89
C ASN A 4 2.23 37.17 7.74
N ALA A 5 1.28 36.69 8.55
CA ALA A 5 1.37 35.39 9.18
C ALA A 5 1.28 34.35 8.08
N ALA A 6 2.38 33.67 7.77
CA ALA A 6 2.36 32.49 6.92
C ALA A 6 1.46 31.45 7.59
N LEU A 7 0.29 31.20 7.00
CA LEU A 7 -0.61 30.15 7.45
C LEU A 7 0.12 28.80 7.35
N PRO A 8 0.03 27.93 8.37
CA PRO A 8 0.61 26.61 8.28
C PRO A 8 -0.05 25.88 7.11
N ILE A 9 0.76 25.51 6.13
CA ILE A 9 0.32 24.62 5.04
C ILE A 9 0.07 23.29 5.73
N VAL A 10 -1.20 22.88 5.84
CA VAL A 10 -1.56 21.52 6.26
C VAL A 10 -1.11 20.59 5.14
N THR A 11 0.15 20.17 5.19
CA THR A 11 0.70 19.15 4.31
C THR A 11 -0.01 17.84 4.61
N ALA A 12 -0.50 17.18 3.56
CA ALA A 12 -1.25 15.92 3.57
C ALA A 12 -1.07 15.09 4.86
N GLU A 13 -2.18 14.93 5.60
CA GLU A 13 -2.37 14.07 6.78
C GLU A 13 -1.17 13.15 7.07
N PRO A 14 -0.39 13.41 8.14
CA PRO A 14 0.83 12.64 8.47
C PRO A 14 0.65 11.12 8.41
N GLY A 15 -0.56 10.63 8.75
CA GLY A 15 -0.91 9.21 8.68
C GLY A 15 -0.96 8.63 7.27
N LEU A 16 -1.42 9.40 6.27
CA LEU A 16 -1.45 8.95 4.88
C LEU A 16 -0.03 8.84 4.33
N THR A 17 0.82 9.82 4.59
CA THR A 17 2.22 9.80 4.16
C THR A 17 2.96 8.60 4.75
N HIS A 18 2.80 8.35 6.06
CA HIS A 18 3.36 7.18 6.73
C HIS A 18 2.87 5.86 6.12
N TYR A 19 1.55 5.72 5.90
CA TYR A 19 0.97 4.53 5.28
C TYR A 19 1.58 4.25 3.89
N LEU A 20 1.76 5.29 3.06
CA LEU A 20 2.36 5.14 1.73
C LEU A 20 3.83 4.69 1.80
N GLU A 21 4.58 5.14 2.79
CA GLU A 21 5.96 4.68 3.01
C GLU A 21 6.00 3.22 3.46
N GLU A 22 5.08 2.80 4.33
CA GLU A 22 4.98 1.41 4.79
C GLU A 22 4.67 0.45 3.64
N ILE A 23 3.68 0.75 2.80
CA ILE A 23 3.30 -0.14 1.69
C ILE A 23 4.39 -0.24 0.61
N ARG A 24 5.31 0.74 0.54
CA ARG A 24 6.47 0.71 -0.36
C ARG A 24 7.59 -0.21 0.12
N ARG A 25 7.53 -0.73 1.36
CA ARG A 25 8.49 -1.71 1.86
C ARG A 25 8.18 -3.14 1.42
N PHE A 26 6.93 -3.43 1.07
CA PHE A 26 6.56 -4.75 0.56
C PHE A 26 7.08 -4.95 -0.87
N PRO A 27 7.78 -6.06 -1.17
CA PRO A 27 8.24 -6.36 -2.52
C PRO A 27 7.06 -6.66 -3.46
N MET A 28 7.23 -6.36 -4.75
CA MET A 28 6.31 -6.84 -5.78
C MET A 28 6.60 -8.32 -6.02
N LEU A 29 5.54 -9.07 -6.33
CA LEU A 29 5.65 -10.48 -6.70
C LEU A 29 5.80 -10.61 -8.21
N GLU A 30 6.62 -11.57 -8.63
CA GLU A 30 6.62 -12.04 -10.02
C GLU A 30 5.37 -12.90 -10.29
N ARG A 31 4.93 -12.94 -11.56
CA ARG A 31 3.72 -13.70 -11.96
C ARG A 31 3.72 -15.15 -11.47
N GLN A 32 4.88 -15.80 -11.49
CA GLN A 32 5.00 -17.18 -11.06
C GLN A 32 4.82 -17.34 -9.54
N GLU A 33 5.30 -16.37 -8.76
CA GLU A 33 5.13 -16.36 -7.30
C GLU A 33 3.67 -16.14 -6.91
N GLU A 34 2.98 -15.23 -7.60
CA GLU A 34 1.55 -15.01 -7.42
C GLU A 34 0.75 -16.29 -7.64
N TYR A 35 1.02 -17.01 -8.73
CA TYR A 35 0.35 -18.27 -9.04
C TYR A 35 0.56 -19.31 -7.93
N ILE A 36 1.80 -19.46 -7.44
CA ILE A 36 2.13 -20.42 -6.39
C ILE A 36 1.41 -20.03 -5.09
N LEU A 37 1.45 -18.76 -4.70
CA LEU A 37 0.82 -18.28 -3.47
C LEU A 37 -0.71 -18.40 -3.55
N ALA A 38 -1.31 -18.08 -4.70
CA ALA A 38 -2.74 -18.21 -4.90
C ALA A 38 -3.20 -19.66 -4.82
N LYS A 39 -2.43 -20.58 -5.42
CA LYS A 39 -2.68 -22.02 -5.32
C LYS A 39 -2.57 -22.51 -3.87
N ARG A 40 -1.52 -22.10 -3.15
CA ARG A 40 -1.33 -22.47 -1.72
C ARG A 40 -2.45 -21.98 -0.83
N TRP A 41 -2.90 -20.74 -1.01
CA TRP A 41 -4.07 -20.26 -0.28
C TRP A 41 -5.29 -21.11 -0.64
N ARG A 42 -5.62 -21.23 -1.93
CA ARG A 42 -6.85 -21.92 -2.36
C ARG A 42 -6.92 -23.38 -1.92
N GLU A 43 -5.81 -24.11 -1.99
CA GLU A 43 -5.77 -25.55 -1.74
C GLU A 43 -5.50 -25.90 -0.28
N HIS A 44 -4.75 -25.07 0.44
CA HIS A 44 -4.27 -25.38 1.79
C HIS A 44 -4.70 -24.38 2.85
N GLY A 45 -5.44 -23.33 2.48
CA GLY A 45 -5.84 -22.26 3.41
C GLY A 45 -4.65 -21.49 3.96
N ASP A 46 -3.53 -21.43 3.23
CA ASP A 46 -2.30 -20.79 3.69
C ASP A 46 -2.50 -19.27 3.87
N ARG A 47 -2.72 -18.86 5.12
CA ARG A 47 -2.90 -17.45 5.51
C ARG A 47 -1.66 -16.60 5.25
N ASN A 48 -0.46 -17.18 5.30
CA ASN A 48 0.76 -16.44 4.98
C ASN A 48 0.86 -16.17 3.47
N ALA A 49 0.41 -17.13 2.65
CA ALA A 49 0.31 -16.91 1.21
C ALA A 49 -0.70 -15.82 0.86
N ALA A 50 -1.87 -15.84 1.52
CA ALA A 50 -2.88 -14.79 1.40
C ALA A 50 -2.32 -13.41 1.80
N HIS A 51 -1.63 -13.33 2.94
CA HIS A 51 -1.04 -12.09 3.43
C HIS A 51 0.00 -11.53 2.45
N LYS A 52 0.87 -12.38 1.88
CA LYS A 52 1.85 -11.97 0.87
C LYS A 52 1.19 -11.43 -0.40
N LEU A 53 0.15 -12.10 -0.89
CA LEU A 53 -0.63 -11.64 -2.06
C LEU A 53 -1.27 -10.28 -1.81
N VAL A 54 -1.89 -10.07 -0.64
CA VAL A 54 -2.54 -8.79 -0.33
C VAL A 54 -1.51 -7.68 -0.20
N THR A 55 -0.45 -7.89 0.58
CA THR A 55 0.55 -6.85 0.88
C THR A 55 1.35 -6.42 -0.35
N SER A 56 1.64 -7.33 -1.28
CA SER A 56 2.31 -6.97 -2.54
C SER A 56 1.44 -6.09 -3.45
N HIS A 57 0.11 -6.07 -3.28
CA HIS A 57 -0.81 -5.33 -4.15
C HIS A 57 -1.32 -4.00 -3.56
N LEU A 58 -0.92 -3.64 -2.34
CA LEU A 58 -1.41 -2.42 -1.68
C LEU A 58 -1.09 -1.14 -2.46
N ARG A 59 0.02 -1.11 -3.20
CA ARG A 59 0.39 0.03 -4.05
C ARG A 59 -0.62 0.24 -5.19
N LEU A 60 -1.10 -0.85 -5.80
CA LEU A 60 -2.10 -0.80 -6.87
C LEU A 60 -3.45 -0.32 -6.32
N VAL A 61 -3.89 -0.86 -5.18
CA VAL A 61 -5.13 -0.45 -4.52
C VAL A 61 -5.10 1.04 -4.21
N THR A 62 -4.00 1.54 -3.66
CA THR A 62 -3.81 2.96 -3.36
C THR A 62 -3.87 3.82 -4.62
N LYS A 63 -3.26 3.37 -5.72
CA LYS A 63 -3.33 4.08 -7.00
C LYS A 63 -4.78 4.18 -7.48
N ILE A 64 -5.49 3.06 -7.52
CA ILE A 64 -6.89 3.03 -7.94
C ILE A 64 -7.74 3.93 -7.03
N ALA A 65 -7.58 3.84 -5.72
CA ALA A 65 -8.36 4.64 -4.76
C ALA A 65 -8.12 6.15 -4.85
N ARG A 66 -6.98 6.60 -5.39
CA ARG A 66 -6.72 8.02 -5.66
C ARG A 66 -7.38 8.52 -6.95
N ASP A 67 -7.63 7.61 -7.89
CA ASP A 67 -8.20 7.91 -9.20
C ASP A 67 -9.75 7.88 -9.19
N TYR A 68 -10.38 7.44 -8.09
CA TYR A 68 -11.82 7.49 -7.83
C TYR A 68 -12.20 8.70 -6.98
#